data_AF-A0A2X1RR63-F1
#
_entry.id   AF-A0A2X1RR63-F1
#
_cell.length_a   1.000
_cell.length_b   1.000
_cell.length_c   1.000
_cell.angle_alpha   90.00
_cell.angle_beta   90.00
_cell.angle_gamma   90.00
#
_symmetry.space_group_name_H-M   'P 1'
#
loop_
_entity.id
_entity.type
_entity.pdbx_description
1 polymer ?
#
loop_
_entity_poly.entity_id
_entity_poly.type
_entity_poly.pdbx_seq_one_letter_code
_entity_poly.pdbx_strand_id
1 'polypeptide(L)'
;MPYIPHTDEDTQAMLASIGAKQTQDLFDEIPSSLLYGELKNIPAGLSEMAMLKEAQRLADKNQNGICLLVQAAMSIISRLQCGILHHAVSF
;
A
#
# COMPACT_ATOMS: atom_id res chain seq x y z
N MET A 1 -2.22 -9.27 -5.87
CA MET A 1 -0.85 -9.52 -6.40
C MET A 1 0.09 -9.64 -5.20
N PRO A 2 0.96 -10.66 -5.09
CA PRO A 2 1.89 -10.74 -3.95
C PRO A 2 2.81 -9.52 -3.98
N TYR A 3 2.88 -8.79 -2.87
CA TYR A 3 3.69 -7.57 -2.75
C TYR A 3 5.20 -7.88 -2.81
N ILE A 4 5.59 -9.06 -2.31
CA ILE A 4 6.96 -9.54 -2.36
C ILE A 4 7.10 -10.41 -3.60
N PRO A 5 7.86 -9.98 -4.62
CA PRO A 5 7.97 -10.69 -5.89
C PRO A 5 8.98 -11.86 -5.84
N HIS A 6 9.81 -11.91 -4.81
CA HIS A 6 10.89 -12.89 -4.67
C HIS A 6 10.44 -14.12 -3.91
N THR A 7 10.90 -15.30 -4.35
CA THR A 7 10.77 -16.52 -3.55
C THR A 7 11.89 -16.61 -2.51
N ASP A 8 11.81 -17.62 -1.64
CA ASP A 8 12.86 -17.89 -0.65
C ASP A 8 14.18 -18.26 -1.35
N GLU A 9 14.11 -18.99 -2.47
CA GLU A 9 15.27 -19.34 -3.28
C GLU A 9 15.94 -18.11 -3.91
N ASP A 10 15.15 -17.18 -4.44
CA ASP A 10 15.65 -15.91 -4.99
C ASP A 10 16.37 -15.10 -3.89
N THR A 11 15.76 -15.05 -2.70
CA THR A 11 16.33 -14.36 -1.54
C THR A 11 17.68 -14.98 -1.14
N GLN A 12 17.78 -16.31 -1.11
CA GLN A 12 19.04 -17.00 -0.81
C GLN A 12 20.12 -16.76 -1.88
N ALA A 13 19.74 -16.77 -3.16
CA ALA A 13 20.67 -16.49 -4.25
C ALA A 13 21.25 -15.05 -4.18
N MET A 14 20.40 -14.07 -3.84
CA MET A 14 20.83 -12.69 -3.63
C MET A 14 21.76 -12.56 -2.42
N LEU A 15 21.42 -13.19 -1.28
CA LEU A 15 22.26 -13.19 -0.08
C LEU A 15 23.63 -13.84 -0.34
N ALA A 16 23.66 -14.96 -1.07
CA ALA A 16 24.90 -15.64 -1.45
C ALA A 16 25.80 -14.78 -2.35
N SER A 17 25.21 -14.01 -3.27
CA SER A 17 25.94 -13.06 -4.13
C SER A 17 26.62 -11.94 -3.32
N ILE A 18 25.95 -11.47 -2.28
CA ILE A 18 26.44 -10.40 -1.39
C ILE A 18 27.41 -10.95 -0.33
N GLY A 19 27.41 -12.26 -0.08
CA GLY A 19 28.23 -12.91 0.95
C GLY A 19 27.63 -12.81 2.36
N ALA A 20 26.34 -12.47 2.48
CA ALA A 20 25.61 -12.40 3.74
C ALA A 20 24.90 -13.74 4.03
N LYS A 21 24.76 -14.11 5.31
CA LYS A 21 24.07 -15.36 5.70
C LYS A 21 22.60 -15.13 5.95
N GLN A 22 22.25 -13.95 6.45
CA GLN A 22 20.89 -13.56 6.78
C GLN A 22 20.64 -12.11 6.36
N THR A 23 19.37 -11.76 6.11
CA THR A 23 18.96 -10.39 5.81
C THR A 23 19.38 -9.41 6.91
N GLN A 24 19.45 -9.86 8.16
CA GLN A 24 19.89 -9.03 9.28
C GLN A 24 21.37 -8.62 9.18
N ASP A 25 22.21 -9.43 8.54
CA ASP A 25 23.64 -9.14 8.34
C ASP A 25 23.85 -7.94 7.41
N LEU A 26 22.85 -7.59 6.59
CA LEU A 26 22.88 -6.41 5.71
C LEU A 26 22.74 -5.08 6.47
N PHE A 27 22.42 -5.14 7.77
CA PHE A 27 22.17 -3.98 8.62
C PHE A 27 23.16 -3.89 9.78
N ASP A 28 24.33 -4.53 9.68
CA ASP A 28 25.38 -4.56 10.70
C ASP A 28 25.97 -3.16 11.01
N GLU A 29 25.91 -2.24 10.04
CA GLU A 29 26.27 -0.83 10.22
C GLU A 29 25.33 -0.05 11.16
N ILE A 30 24.11 -0.55 11.41
CA ILE A 30 23.13 0.13 12.25
C ILE A 30 23.34 -0.28 13.72
N PRO A 31 23.71 0.64 14.62
CA PRO A 31 23.88 0.34 16.04
C PRO A 31 22.61 -0.25 16.65
N SER A 32 22.76 -1.28 17.50
CA SER A 32 21.62 -1.95 18.14
C SER A 32 20.75 -1.04 19.00
N SER A 33 21.29 0.10 19.47
CA SER A 33 20.55 1.13 20.19
C SER A 33 19.54 1.88 19.33
N LEU A 34 19.71 1.88 18.00
CA LEU A 34 18.80 2.50 17.04
C LEU A 34 17.81 1.51 16.42
N LEU A 35 18.04 0.20 16.61
CA LEU A 35 17.10 -0.82 16.17
C LEU A 35 15.84 -0.72 17.02
N TYR A 36 14.77 -0.25 16.40
CA TYR A 36 13.45 -0.28 17.01
C TYR A 36 13.04 -1.75 17.19
N GLY A 37 12.65 -2.11 18.40
CA GLY A 37 12.20 -3.46 18.72
C GLY A 37 10.82 -3.76 18.15
N GLU A 38 9.97 -4.40 18.94
CA GLU A 38 8.65 -4.82 18.47
C GLU A 38 7.70 -3.65 18.22
N LEU A 39 7.00 -3.71 17.09
CA LEU A 39 5.93 -2.78 16.71
C LEU A 39 4.63 -3.13 17.46
N LYS A 40 4.60 -2.88 18.77
CA LYS A 40 3.48 -3.26 19.67
C LYS A 40 2.13 -2.61 19.36
N ASN A 41 2.15 -1.45 18.69
CA ASN A 41 0.95 -0.64 18.45
C ASN A 41 0.40 -0.81 17.03
N ILE A 42 0.91 -1.76 16.24
CA ILE A 42 0.44 -2.00 14.87
C ILE A 42 -0.47 -3.23 14.87
N PRO A 43 -1.71 -3.12 14.36
CA PRO A 43 -2.61 -4.26 14.24
C PRO A 43 -2.05 -5.28 13.23
N ALA A 44 -2.46 -6.53 13.37
CA ALA A 44 -2.08 -7.58 12.44
C ALA A 44 -2.46 -7.21 10.99
N GLY A 45 -1.63 -7.64 10.03
CA GLY A 45 -1.87 -7.41 8.62
C GLY A 45 -3.24 -7.97 8.18
N LEU A 46 -3.94 -7.19 7.34
CA LEU A 46 -5.20 -7.61 6.74
C LEU A 46 -4.95 -8.21 5.35
N SER A 47 -5.78 -9.17 4.95
CA SER A 47 -5.81 -9.60 3.55
C SER A 47 -6.30 -8.44 2.66
N GLU A 48 -5.92 -8.47 1.39
CA GLU A 48 -6.30 -7.44 0.41
C GLU A 48 -7.82 -7.18 0.41
N MET A 49 -8.63 -8.24 0.40
CA MET A 49 -10.09 -8.15 0.45
C MET A 49 -10.64 -7.54 1.76
N ALA A 50 -10.05 -7.93 2.90
CA ALA A 50 -10.48 -7.40 4.20
C ALA A 50 -10.10 -5.92 4.35
N MET A 51 -8.92 -5.53 3.87
CA MET A 51 -8.45 -4.16 3.85
C MET A 51 -9.36 -3.26 3.01
N LEU A 52 -9.70 -3.68 1.79
CA LEU A 52 -10.61 -2.92 0.91
C LEU A 52 -12.00 -2.75 1.53
N LYS A 53 -12.55 -3.79 2.16
CA LYS A 53 -13.83 -3.72 2.85
C LYS A 53 -13.79 -2.73 4.02
N GLU A 54 -12.71 -2.74 4.80
CA GLU A 54 -12.55 -1.82 5.92
C GLU A 54 -12.37 -0.37 5.45
N ALA A 55 -11.58 -0.15 4.39
CA ALA A 55 -11.43 1.15 3.77
C ALA A 55 -12.76 1.71 3.27
N GLN A 56 -13.59 0.87 2.61
CA GLN A 56 -14.93 1.27 2.18
C GLN A 56 -15.83 1.64 3.36
N ARG A 57 -15.82 0.84 4.42
CA ARG A 57 -16.59 1.11 5.65
C ARG A 57 -16.19 2.45 6.29
N LEU A 58 -14.91 2.80 6.24
CA LEU A 58 -14.43 4.11 6.71
C LEU A 58 -14.88 5.23 5.77
N ALA A 59 -14.83 5.03 4.46
CA ALA A 59 -15.29 5.99 3.47
C ALA A 59 -16.78 6.30 3.58
N ASP A 60 -17.63 5.31 3.89
CA ASP A 60 -19.07 5.48 4.06
C ASP A 60 -19.44 6.41 5.23
N LYS A 61 -18.51 6.63 6.17
CA LYS A 61 -18.69 7.60 7.26
C LYS A 61 -18.42 9.03 6.84
N ASN A 62 -17.82 9.25 5.68
CA ASN A 62 -17.58 10.59 5.16
C ASN A 62 -18.91 11.17 4.68
N GLN A 63 -19.28 12.35 5.19
CA GLN A 63 -20.35 13.13 4.59
C GLN A 63 -19.81 13.72 3.29
N ASN A 64 -20.22 13.14 2.17
CA ASN A 64 -19.99 13.73 0.85
C ASN A 64 -20.89 14.97 0.70
N GLY A 65 -20.53 16.03 1.41
CA GLY A 65 -21.19 17.32 1.34
C GLY A 65 -21.07 17.84 -0.09
N ILE A 66 -22.22 18.02 -0.73
CA ILE A 66 -22.32 18.75 -1.99
C ILE A 66 -21.77 20.16 -1.78
N CYS A 67 -20.55 20.42 -2.25
CA CYS A 67 -20.06 21.77 -2.39
C CYS A 67 -20.87 22.42 -3.52
N LEU A 68 -21.99 23.06 -3.16
CA LEU A 68 -22.89 23.78 -4.06
C LEU A 68 -22.21 24.93 -4.83
N LEU A 69 -20.93 25.24 -4.54
CA LEU A 69 -20.15 26.26 -5.25
C LEU A 69 -19.65 25.82 -6.64
N VAL A 70 -19.62 24.52 -6.98
CA VAL A 70 -18.99 24.04 -8.23
C VAL A 70 -19.96 23.29 -9.19
N GLN A 71 -21.23 23.12 -8.81
CA GLN A 71 -22.13 22.19 -9.53
C GLN A 71 -22.67 22.71 -10.87
N ALA A 72 -22.59 24.01 -11.15
CA ALA A 72 -22.95 24.52 -12.47
C ALA A 72 -21.96 24.06 -13.57
N ALA A 73 -20.69 23.81 -13.22
CA ALA A 73 -19.67 23.37 -14.18
C ALA A 73 -19.50 21.84 -14.23
N MET A 74 -19.75 21.13 -13.12
CA MET A 74 -19.40 19.70 -13.00
C MET A 74 -20.46 18.72 -13.53
N SER A 75 -21.69 19.17 -13.83
CA SER A 75 -22.74 18.28 -14.37
C SER A 75 -22.44 17.83 -15.80
N ILE A 76 -21.56 18.56 -16.52
CA ILE A 76 -21.04 18.18 -17.85
C ILE A 76 -19.80 17.26 -17.71
N ILE A 77 -18.99 17.43 -16.66
CA ILE A 77 -17.72 16.70 -16.50
C ILE A 77 -17.92 15.30 -15.91
N SER A 78 -18.90 15.11 -15.02
CA SER A 78 -19.12 13.79 -14.37
C SER A 78 -19.58 12.69 -15.33
N ARG A 79 -20.12 13.01 -16.52
CA ARG A 79 -20.42 12.01 -17.56
C ARG A 79 -19.23 11.71 -18.49
N LEU A 80 -18.21 12.58 -18.53
CA LEU A 80 -17.01 12.35 -19.36
C LEU A 80 -15.93 11.49 -18.66
N GLN A 81 -15.97 11.35 -17.34
CA GLN A 81 -14.98 10.55 -16.59
C GLN A 81 -15.27 9.05 -16.53
N CYS A 82 -16.43 8.59 -17.04
CA CYS A 82 -16.82 7.18 -16.96
C CYS A 82 -16.13 6.25 -17.98
N GLY A 83 -15.43 6.78 -19.00
CA GLY A 83 -14.80 5.96 -20.04
C GLY A 83 -13.26 5.97 -20.05
N ILE A 84 -12.65 7.15 -19.87
CA ILE A 84 -11.22 7.34 -20.14
C ILE A 84 -10.35 7.09 -18.89
N LEU A 85 -10.89 7.29 -17.68
CA LEU A 85 -10.14 7.10 -16.43
C LEU A 85 -9.91 5.63 -16.05
N HIS A 86 -10.73 4.70 -16.54
CA HIS A 86 -10.64 3.28 -16.18
C HIS A 86 -9.36 2.61 -16.71
N HIS A 87 -8.76 3.16 -17.77
CA HIS A 87 -7.52 2.65 -18.36
C HIS A 87 -6.25 3.28 -17.76
N ALA A 88 -6.37 4.44 -17.09
CA ALA A 88 -5.22 5.16 -16.53
C ALA A 88 -4.90 4.74 -15.08
N VAL A 89 -5.84 4.11 -14.37
CA VAL A 89 -5.71 3.73 -12.95
C VAL A 89 -5.59 2.20 -12.77
N SER A 90 -5.42 1.45 -13.88
CA SER A 90 -5.26 -0.01 -13.87
C SER A 90 -3.83 -0.48 -14.18
N PHE A 91 -2.81 0.32 -13.82
CA PHE A 91 -1.41 -0.12 -13.81
C PHE A 91 -0.93 -0.34 -12.37
#